data_AF-A0A5S4SV02-F1
#
_entry.id   AF-A0A5S4SV02-F1
#
_cell.length_a   1.000
_cell.length_b   1.000
_cell.length_c   1.000
_cell.angle_alpha   90.00
_cell.angle_beta   90.00
_cell.angle_gamma   90.00
#
_symmetry.space_group_name_H-M   'P 1'
#
loop_
_entity.id
_entity.type
_entity.pdbx_description
1 polymer ?
#
loop_
_entity_poly.entity_id
_entity_poly.type
_entity_poly.pdbx_seq_one_letter_code
_entity_poly.pdbx_strand_id
1 'polypeptide(L)'
;MYLGTALKLAIPFAILDREAMADAHTSGPDADAAHKACVDMRAIRGVKPSTFTAEQRETARMSLLWGEQYLAGFMDATGESDKAELYLAKKQRQQIRSVRFEHFGNTVGEAAMKGCSEMPVGGRHNDKFFSMLSHVVCPVCKTRTNGASAGDLCRACKTGIFEHAQ
;
A
#
# COMPACT_ATOMS: atom_id res chain seq x y z
N MET A 1 -18.66 11.35 -0.18
CA MET A 1 -18.45 12.39 -1.23
C MET A 1 -18.63 11.68 -2.57
N TYR A 2 -19.27 12.30 -3.58
CA TYR A 2 -19.55 11.59 -4.84
C TYR A 2 -18.27 11.18 -5.58
N LEU A 3 -18.22 9.93 -6.04
CA LEU A 3 -17.13 9.35 -6.83
C LEU A 3 -16.66 10.26 -7.98
N GLY A 4 -17.59 10.91 -8.69
CA GLY A 4 -17.26 11.82 -9.79
C GLY A 4 -16.44 13.04 -9.35
N THR A 5 -16.69 13.59 -8.16
CA THR A 5 -15.93 14.72 -7.63
C THR A 5 -14.52 14.29 -7.22
N ALA A 6 -14.40 13.12 -6.58
CA ALA A 6 -13.09 12.57 -6.21
C ALA A 6 -12.25 12.25 -7.45
N LEU A 7 -12.85 11.71 -8.52
CA LEU A 7 -12.15 11.46 -9.78
C LEU A 7 -11.69 12.73 -10.47
N LYS A 8 -12.49 13.81 -10.46
CA LYS A 8 -12.06 15.12 -10.98
C LYS A 8 -10.80 15.63 -10.28
N LEU A 9 -10.68 15.33 -8.98
CA LEU A 9 -9.51 15.70 -8.19
C LEU A 9 -8.33 14.75 -8.41
N ALA A 10 -8.57 13.44 -8.46
CA ALA A 10 -7.53 12.42 -8.50
C ALA A 10 -6.89 12.23 -9.88
N ILE A 11 -7.68 12.29 -10.96
CA ILE A 11 -7.21 12.01 -12.32
C ILE A 11 -5.99 12.86 -12.73
N PRO A 12 -5.96 14.20 -12.48
CA PRO A 12 -4.77 14.99 -12.79
C PRO A 12 -3.49 14.48 -12.11
N PHE A 13 -3.55 14.16 -10.81
CA PHE A 13 -2.39 13.64 -10.07
C PHE A 13 -2.00 12.23 -10.52
N ALA A 14 -2.98 11.39 -10.80
CA ALA A 14 -2.75 10.04 -11.32
C ALA A 14 -2.08 10.06 -12.70
N ILE A 15 -2.45 11.01 -13.56
CA ILE A 15 -1.80 11.21 -14.86
C ILE A 15 -0.34 11.63 -14.66
N LEU A 16 -0.06 12.60 -13.78
CA LEU A 16 1.32 13.03 -13.49
C LEU A 16 2.19 11.87 -12.98
N ASP A 17 1.63 11.05 -12.09
CA ASP A 17 2.30 9.86 -11.57
C ASP A 17 2.66 8.85 -12.67
N ARG A 18 1.73 8.59 -13.60
CA ARG A 18 1.96 7.66 -14.71
C ARG A 18 2.87 8.25 -15.78
N GLU A 19 2.78 9.54 -16.06
CA GLU A 19 3.72 10.23 -16.96
C GLU A 19 5.14 10.19 -16.41
N ALA A 20 5.34 10.47 -15.12
CA ALA A 20 6.64 10.32 -14.47
C ALA A 20 7.17 8.88 -14.52
N MET A 21 6.28 7.87 -14.41
CA MET A 21 6.67 6.48 -14.58
C MET A 21 7.10 6.17 -16.03
N ALA A 22 6.36 6.64 -17.03
CA ALA A 22 6.72 6.45 -18.43
C ALA A 22 8.08 7.09 -18.75
N ASP A 23 8.31 8.31 -18.25
CA ASP A 23 9.56 9.05 -18.43
C ASP A 23 10.74 8.33 -17.76
N ALA A 24 10.54 7.71 -16.60
CA ALA A 24 11.57 6.94 -15.91
C ALA A 24 12.00 5.68 -16.67
N HIS A 25 11.09 5.09 -17.47
CA HIS A 25 11.37 3.87 -18.23
C HIS A 25 11.78 4.12 -19.69
N THR A 26 11.53 5.30 -20.27
CA THR A 26 11.85 5.75 -21.65
C THR A 26 11.31 4.91 -22.81
N SER A 27 11.25 3.58 -22.70
CA SER A 27 10.65 2.63 -23.64
C SER A 27 10.40 1.28 -22.96
N GLY A 28 9.51 0.47 -23.52
CA GLY A 28 9.22 -0.88 -23.04
C GLY A 28 7.82 -1.03 -22.43
N PRO A 29 7.48 -2.24 -21.98
CA PRO A 29 6.11 -2.61 -21.63
C PRO A 29 5.53 -1.76 -20.48
N ASP A 30 6.37 -1.31 -19.55
CA ASP A 30 5.94 -0.47 -18.43
C ASP A 30 5.62 0.96 -18.87
N ALA A 31 6.40 1.52 -19.80
CA ALA A 31 6.14 2.84 -20.38
C ALA A 31 4.86 2.81 -21.23
N ASP A 32 4.67 1.76 -22.04
CA ASP A 32 3.46 1.58 -22.84
C ASP A 32 2.21 1.43 -21.97
N ALA A 33 2.31 0.65 -20.88
CA ALA A 33 1.22 0.49 -19.92
C ALA A 33 0.88 1.81 -19.21
N ALA A 34 1.89 2.61 -18.86
CA ALA A 34 1.70 3.92 -18.25
C ALA A 34 1.03 4.90 -19.22
N HIS A 35 1.47 4.95 -20.48
CA HIS A 35 0.82 5.77 -21.51
C HIS A 35 -0.63 5.36 -21.75
N LYS A 36 -0.90 4.05 -21.87
CA LYS A 36 -2.26 3.52 -22.00
C LYS A 36 -3.11 3.93 -20.79
N ALA A 37 -2.60 3.80 -19.58
CA ALA A 37 -3.29 4.21 -18.38
C ALA A 37 -3.66 5.71 -18.42
N CYS A 38 -2.77 6.58 -18.87
CA CYS A 38 -3.07 8.01 -19.06
C CYS A 38 -4.20 8.25 -20.07
N VAL A 39 -4.21 7.54 -21.19
CA VAL A 39 -5.29 7.62 -22.18
C VAL A 39 -6.62 7.17 -21.58
N ASP A 40 -6.65 6.03 -20.89
CA ASP A 40 -7.85 5.48 -20.26
C ASP A 40 -8.41 6.45 -19.19
N MET A 41 -7.54 7.05 -18.38
CA MET A 41 -7.93 8.04 -17.37
C MET A 41 -8.53 9.31 -17.99
N ARG A 42 -7.96 9.78 -19.11
CA ARG A 42 -8.52 10.92 -19.86
C ARG A 42 -9.89 10.56 -20.44
N ALA A 43 -10.08 9.34 -20.91
CA ALA A 43 -11.34 8.88 -21.49
C ALA A 43 -12.50 8.82 -20.49
N ILE A 44 -12.24 8.50 -19.22
CA ILE A 44 -13.29 8.46 -18.18
C ILE A 44 -13.56 9.83 -17.55
N ARG A 45 -12.76 10.86 -17.86
CA ARG A 45 -12.92 12.20 -17.28
C ARG A 45 -14.25 12.82 -17.73
N GLY A 46 -15.11 13.10 -16.76
CA GLY A 46 -16.43 13.72 -17.01
C GLY A 46 -17.53 12.72 -17.38
N VAL A 47 -17.20 11.44 -17.57
CA VAL A 47 -18.19 10.38 -17.70
C VAL A 47 -18.87 10.14 -16.35
N LYS A 48 -20.18 9.92 -16.35
CA LYS A 48 -20.95 9.70 -15.12
C LYS A 48 -20.55 8.35 -14.49
N PRO A 49 -20.18 8.27 -13.20
CA PRO A 49 -19.76 7.01 -12.60
C PRO A 49 -20.83 5.91 -12.60
N SER A 50 -22.11 6.28 -12.66
CA SER A 50 -23.22 5.34 -12.76
C SER A 50 -23.26 4.57 -14.09
N THR A 51 -22.60 5.07 -15.14
CA THR A 51 -22.57 4.47 -16.47
C THR A 51 -21.23 3.78 -16.78
N PHE A 52 -20.35 3.64 -15.79
CA PHE A 52 -19.06 3.02 -16.01
C PHE A 52 -19.19 1.55 -16.36
N THR A 53 -18.46 1.13 -17.40
CA THR A 53 -18.17 -0.28 -17.65
C THR A 53 -17.28 -0.87 -16.54
N ALA A 54 -17.10 -2.18 -16.52
CA ALA A 54 -16.19 -2.84 -15.58
C ALA A 54 -14.74 -2.31 -15.72
N GLU A 55 -14.28 -2.15 -16.96
CA GLU A 55 -12.95 -1.59 -17.25
C GLU A 55 -12.84 -0.14 -16.78
N GLN A 56 -13.85 0.70 -17.03
CA GLN A 56 -13.85 2.08 -16.58
C GLN A 56 -13.91 2.20 -15.05
N ARG A 57 -14.59 1.29 -14.36
CA ARG A 57 -14.55 1.20 -12.90
C ARG A 57 -13.16 0.87 -12.40
N GLU A 58 -12.46 -0.04 -13.07
CA GLU A 58 -11.10 -0.39 -12.69
C GLU A 58 -10.14 0.78 -12.94
N THR A 59 -10.26 1.46 -14.09
CA THR A 59 -9.52 2.70 -14.35
C THR A 59 -9.81 3.75 -13.28
N ALA A 60 -11.06 3.93 -12.87
CA ALA A 60 -11.45 4.86 -11.80
C ALA A 60 -10.83 4.46 -10.45
N ARG A 61 -10.82 3.17 -10.11
CA ARG A 61 -10.17 2.65 -8.90
C ARG A 61 -8.68 2.97 -8.91
N MET A 62 -8.01 2.73 -10.02
CA MET A 62 -6.58 3.00 -10.18
C MET A 62 -6.26 4.49 -10.18
N SER A 63 -7.08 5.34 -10.79
CA SER A 63 -6.93 6.81 -10.70
C SER A 63 -6.95 7.32 -9.26
N LEU A 64 -7.86 6.80 -8.42
CA LEU A 64 -7.90 7.19 -7.01
C LEU A 64 -6.65 6.71 -6.26
N LEU A 65 -6.14 5.52 -6.57
CA LEU A 65 -4.94 4.96 -5.94
C LEU A 65 -3.68 5.76 -6.32
N TRP A 66 -3.42 5.96 -7.61
CA TRP A 66 -2.24 6.68 -8.08
C TRP A 66 -2.30 8.15 -7.69
N GLY A 67 -3.48 8.79 -7.73
CA GLY A 67 -3.64 10.16 -7.23
C GLY A 67 -3.34 10.28 -5.73
N GLU A 68 -3.73 9.29 -4.92
CA GLU A 68 -3.36 9.21 -3.51
C GLU A 68 -1.84 9.06 -3.31
N GLN A 69 -1.20 8.19 -4.10
CA GLN A 69 0.25 7.92 -4.03
C GLN A 69 1.07 9.14 -4.45
N TYR A 70 0.70 9.82 -5.54
CA TYR A 70 1.35 11.03 -5.99
C TYR A 70 1.34 12.12 -4.91
N LEU A 71 0.17 12.37 -4.31
CA LEU A 71 0.04 13.36 -3.25
C LEU A 71 0.84 12.99 -1.99
N ALA A 72 0.97 11.70 -1.68
CA ALA A 72 1.84 11.25 -0.61
C ALA A 72 3.31 11.57 -0.92
N GLY A 73 3.79 11.20 -2.11
CA GLY A 73 5.16 11.52 -2.53
C GLY A 73 5.44 13.02 -2.62
N PHE A 74 4.46 13.82 -3.07
CA PHE A 74 4.54 15.27 -3.07
C PHE A 74 4.73 15.84 -1.65
N MET A 75 3.94 15.39 -0.68
CA MET A 75 4.10 15.85 0.71
C MET A 75 5.46 15.47 1.31
N ASP A 76 5.94 14.26 1.00
CA ASP A 76 7.25 13.79 1.46
C ASP A 76 8.39 14.59 0.83
N ALA A 77 8.27 14.97 -0.45
CA ALA A 77 9.26 15.77 -1.17
C ALA A 77 9.27 17.24 -0.77
N THR A 78 8.10 17.85 -0.55
CA THR A 78 7.96 19.28 -0.19
C THR A 78 8.48 19.55 1.23
N GLY A 79 8.43 18.57 2.14
CA GLY A 79 8.84 18.76 3.53
C GLY A 79 8.04 19.90 4.19
N GLU A 80 8.63 20.66 5.12
CA GLU A 80 7.94 21.78 5.82
C GLU A 80 8.03 23.14 5.10
N SER A 81 8.50 23.16 3.85
CA SER A 81 8.82 24.40 3.13
C SER A 81 7.60 25.26 2.78
N ASP A 82 6.45 24.63 2.49
CA ASP A 82 5.18 25.32 2.25
C ASP A 82 4.02 24.67 3.01
N LYS A 83 3.69 25.24 4.18
CA LYS A 83 2.61 24.72 5.04
C LYS A 83 1.22 24.83 4.41
N ALA A 84 0.99 25.81 3.53
CA ALA A 84 -0.32 26.01 2.92
C ALA A 84 -0.59 24.96 1.83
N GLU A 85 0.42 24.69 1.00
CA GLU A 85 0.34 23.61 0.00
C GLU A 85 0.23 22.23 0.65
N LEU A 86 1.02 21.96 1.70
CA LEU A 86 0.91 20.70 2.44
C LEU A 86 -0.48 20.49 3.04
N TYR A 87 -1.07 21.54 3.61
CA TYR A 87 -2.42 21.46 4.17
C TYR A 87 -3.44 21.10 3.09
N LEU A 88 -3.35 21.73 1.91
CA LEU A 88 -4.22 21.44 0.78
C LEU A 88 -4.02 20.01 0.26
N ALA A 89 -2.77 19.60 0.05
CA ALA A 89 -2.41 18.26 -0.42
C ALA A 89 -2.92 17.17 0.55
N LYS A 90 -2.75 17.38 1.87
CA LYS A 90 -3.27 16.48 2.90
C LYS A 90 -4.79 16.35 2.85
N LYS A 91 -5.49 17.47 2.70
CA LYS A 91 -6.95 17.50 2.57
C LYS A 91 -7.41 16.77 1.31
N GLN A 92 -6.77 17.03 0.16
CA GLN A 92 -7.09 16.38 -1.11
C GLN A 92 -6.84 14.87 -1.04
N ARG A 93 -5.69 14.45 -0.51
CA ARG A 93 -5.36 13.03 -0.32
C ARG A 93 -6.39 12.34 0.57
N GLN A 94 -6.77 12.94 1.70
CA GLN A 94 -7.76 12.36 2.60
C GLN A 94 -9.13 12.22 1.94
N GLN A 95 -9.53 13.20 1.12
CA GLN A 95 -10.77 13.13 0.35
C GLN A 95 -10.76 11.98 -0.67
N ILE A 96 -9.68 11.86 -1.44
CA ILE A 96 -9.48 10.78 -2.41
C ILE A 96 -9.53 9.42 -1.71
N ARG A 97 -8.77 9.27 -0.63
CA ARG A 97 -8.69 8.03 0.15
C ARG A 97 -10.04 7.62 0.73
N SER A 98 -10.78 8.56 1.31
CA SER A 98 -12.11 8.29 1.88
C SER A 98 -13.07 7.74 0.83
N VAL A 99 -13.11 8.36 -0.35
CA VAL A 99 -14.01 7.94 -1.44
C VAL A 99 -13.56 6.62 -2.05
N ARG A 100 -12.23 6.39 -2.17
CA ARG A 100 -11.69 5.10 -2.60
C ARG A 100 -12.16 3.97 -1.69
N PHE A 101 -12.05 4.14 -0.37
CA PHE A 101 -12.52 3.12 0.58
C PHE A 101 -14.03 2.92 0.54
N GLU A 102 -14.81 3.99 0.43
CA GLU A 102 -16.27 3.93 0.34
C GLU A 102 -16.75 3.13 -0.87
N HIS A 103 -16.09 3.28 -2.03
CA HIS A 103 -16.54 2.67 -3.29
C HIS A 103 -15.82 1.37 -3.67
N PHE A 104 -14.55 1.21 -3.30
CA PHE A 104 -13.69 0.12 -3.78
C PHE A 104 -13.01 -0.66 -2.65
N GLY A 105 -13.13 -0.20 -1.40
CA GLY A 105 -12.52 -0.87 -0.25
C GLY A 105 -10.99 -0.80 -0.23
N ASN A 106 -10.39 -1.66 0.60
CA ASN A 106 -8.94 -1.77 0.73
C ASN A 106 -8.34 -2.47 -0.49
N THR A 107 -7.13 -2.06 -0.88
CA THR A 107 -6.32 -2.90 -1.77
C THR A 107 -5.87 -4.17 -1.03
N VAL A 108 -5.48 -5.20 -1.79
CA VAL A 108 -4.94 -6.46 -1.22
C VAL A 108 -3.74 -6.19 -0.30
N GLY A 109 -2.85 -5.28 -0.71
CA GLY A 109 -1.70 -4.88 0.11
C GLY A 109 -2.08 -4.15 1.40
N GLU A 110 -3.07 -3.25 1.34
CA GLU A 110 -3.56 -2.57 2.54
C GLU A 110 -4.31 -3.49 3.50
N ALA A 111 -5.08 -4.44 2.97
CA ALA A 111 -5.74 -5.46 3.78
C ALA A 111 -4.72 -6.36 4.50
N ALA A 112 -3.64 -6.74 3.82
CA ALA A 112 -2.53 -7.47 4.42
C ALA A 112 -1.82 -6.65 5.51
N MET A 113 -1.55 -5.36 5.26
CA MET A 113 -0.90 -4.47 6.23
C MET A 113 -1.76 -4.16 7.44
N LYS A 114 -3.09 -4.03 7.29
CA LYS A 114 -4.01 -3.80 8.40
C LYS A 114 -4.02 -4.98 9.38
N GLY A 115 -3.88 -6.21 8.87
CA GLY A 115 -3.66 -7.39 9.69
C GLY A 115 -2.34 -7.38 10.47
N CYS A 116 -1.36 -6.56 10.05
CA CYS A 116 -0.08 -6.39 10.72
C CYS A 116 -0.03 -5.17 11.67
N SER A 117 -0.80 -4.11 11.41
CA SER A 117 -0.76 -2.85 12.18
C SER A 117 -1.75 -2.78 13.34
N GLU A 118 -2.78 -3.63 13.37
CA GLU A 118 -3.67 -3.81 14.54
C GLU A 118 -3.07 -4.77 15.58
N MET A 119 -1.74 -4.72 15.79
CA MET A 119 -1.09 -5.51 16.84
C MET A 119 -0.93 -4.65 18.11
N PRO A 120 -1.67 -4.94 19.20
CA PRO A 120 -1.45 -4.25 20.47
C PRO A 120 -0.02 -4.51 20.93
N VAL A 121 0.76 -3.43 21.02
CA VAL A 121 2.11 -3.47 21.59
C VAL A 121 1.98 -3.91 23.05
N GLY A 122 2.26 -5.19 23.32
CA GLY A 122 2.23 -5.78 24.66
C GLY A 122 1.36 -7.04 24.85
N GLY A 123 0.67 -7.55 23.81
CA GLY A 123 -0.14 -8.78 23.92
C GLY A 123 0.64 -10.07 23.64
N ARG A 124 0.32 -11.17 24.35
CA ARG A 124 0.86 -12.54 24.16
C ARG A 124 0.40 -13.23 22.84
N HIS A 125 0.34 -12.50 21.73
CA HIS A 125 -0.01 -13.02 20.39
C HIS A 125 1.05 -12.65 19.35
N ASN A 126 2.30 -12.72 19.78
CA ASN A 126 3.49 -12.43 18.98
C ASN A 126 3.88 -13.57 18.01
N ASP A 127 3.21 -14.72 18.06
CA ASP A 127 3.74 -15.95 17.45
C ASP A 127 3.90 -15.88 15.92
N LYS A 128 3.01 -15.18 15.20
CA LYS A 128 3.12 -15.10 13.72
C LYS A 128 4.22 -14.16 13.24
N PHE A 129 4.35 -12.98 13.85
CA PHE A 129 5.43 -12.03 13.53
C PHE A 129 6.80 -12.60 13.91
N PHE A 130 6.89 -13.21 15.09
CA PHE A 130 8.11 -13.89 15.51
C PHE A 130 8.40 -15.14 14.66
N SER A 131 7.39 -15.86 14.16
CA SER A 131 7.61 -17.00 13.25
C SER A 131 8.21 -16.61 11.90
N MET A 132 8.02 -15.36 11.46
CA MET A 132 8.61 -14.82 10.22
C MET A 132 10.03 -14.25 10.45
N LEU A 133 10.35 -13.83 11.67
CA LEU A 133 11.65 -13.25 12.02
C LEU A 133 12.62 -14.26 12.67
N SER A 134 12.13 -15.42 13.12
CA SER A 134 12.96 -16.39 13.83
C SER A 134 13.77 -17.23 12.84
N HIS A 135 15.08 -17.06 12.87
CA HIS A 135 16.03 -17.89 12.12
C HIS A 135 16.41 -19.19 12.84
N VAL A 136 15.84 -19.43 14.03
CA VAL A 136 16.14 -20.62 14.85
C VAL A 136 14.88 -21.29 15.40
N VAL A 137 14.88 -22.62 15.37
CA VAL A 137 13.76 -23.49 15.76
C VAL A 137 14.29 -24.60 16.66
N CYS A 138 13.56 -24.91 17.74
CA CYS A 138 13.84 -26.08 18.55
C CYS A 138 13.30 -27.33 17.85
N PRO A 139 14.12 -28.35 17.54
CA PRO A 139 13.67 -29.53 16.80
C PRO A 139 12.72 -30.41 17.62
N VAL A 140 12.80 -30.35 18.96
CA VAL A 140 12.01 -31.20 19.87
C VAL A 140 10.58 -30.70 20.03
N CYS A 141 10.41 -29.44 20.44
CA CYS A 141 9.10 -28.87 20.76
C CYS A 141 8.60 -27.86 19.72
N LYS A 142 9.34 -27.67 18.63
CA LYS A 142 9.05 -26.74 17.52
C LYS A 142 8.86 -25.28 17.96
N THR A 143 9.31 -24.92 19.16
CA THR A 143 9.30 -23.54 19.64
C THR A 143 10.23 -22.70 18.76
N ARG A 144 9.79 -21.48 18.43
CA ARG A 144 10.53 -20.48 17.67
C ARG A 144 10.72 -19.24 18.53
N THR A 145 11.89 -18.60 18.48
CA THR A 145 12.16 -17.38 19.25
C THR A 145 13.25 -16.55 18.59
N ASN A 146 13.18 -15.23 18.77
CA ASN A 146 14.19 -14.27 18.29
C ASN A 146 15.23 -13.91 19.37
N GLY A 147 15.00 -14.33 20.62
CA GLY A 147 15.88 -14.02 21.75
C GLY A 147 16.89 -15.12 22.07
N ALA A 148 17.01 -16.14 21.22
CA ALA A 148 17.96 -17.23 21.37
C ALA A 148 18.81 -17.35 20.10
N SER A 149 20.07 -17.72 20.26
CA SER A 149 20.99 -18.05 19.18
C SER A 149 21.01 -19.57 18.95
N ALA A 150 21.46 -20.00 17.78
CA ALA A 150 21.69 -21.41 17.53
C ALA A 150 22.72 -21.95 18.55
N GLY A 151 22.42 -23.06 19.21
CA GLY A 151 23.21 -23.58 20.34
C GLY A 151 22.63 -23.28 21.72
N ASP A 152 21.64 -22.38 21.84
CA ASP A 152 20.99 -22.11 23.13
C ASP A 152 20.00 -23.21 23.52
N LEU A 153 19.95 -23.50 24.82
CA LEU A 153 18.98 -24.44 25.38
C LEU A 153 17.55 -23.86 25.32
N CYS A 154 16.61 -24.62 24.79
CA CYS A 154 15.23 -24.22 24.70
C CYS A 154 14.59 -24.09 26.09
N ARG A 155 14.23 -22.87 26.48
CA ARG A 155 13.61 -22.60 27.79
C ARG A 155 12.23 -23.24 27.97
N ALA A 156 11.55 -23.58 26.87
CA ALA A 156 10.21 -24.17 26.88
C ALA A 156 10.24 -25.67 27.23
N CYS A 157 11.10 -26.46 26.58
CA CYS A 157 11.20 -27.91 26.81
C CYS A 157 12.41 -28.33 27.66
N LYS A 158 13.35 -27.41 27.91
CA LYS A 158 14.62 -27.61 28.66
C LYS A 158 15.50 -28.77 28.16
N THR A 159 15.20 -29.30 26.98
CA THR A 159 15.80 -30.52 26.43
C THR A 159 16.31 -30.31 25.00
N GLY A 160 15.55 -29.60 24.16
CA GLY A 160 15.99 -29.25 22.81
C GLY A 160 16.96 -28.07 22.78
N ILE A 161 17.89 -28.09 21.84
CA ILE A 161 18.80 -26.98 21.50
C ILE A 161 18.24 -26.28 20.26
N PHE A 162 18.26 -24.95 20.23
CA PHE A 162 17.82 -24.21 19.05
C PHE A 162 18.81 -24.40 17.88
N GLU A 163 18.28 -24.73 16.71
CA GLU A 163 19.04 -24.91 15.47
C GLU A 163 18.53 -23.93 14.39
N HIS A 164 19.37 -23.59 13.41
CA HIS A 164 18.91 -22.76 12.30
C HIS A 164 17.83 -23.48 11.50
N ALA A 165 16.74 -22.77 11.19
CA ALA A 165 15.73 -23.29 10.27
C ALA A 165 16.39 -23.44 8.89
N GLN A 166 16.56 -24.68 8.42
CA GLN A 166 16.93 -24.98 7.03
C GLN A 166 15.84 -24.56 6.06
#